data_AF-A0A359H2D1-F1
#
_entry.id   AF-A0A359H2D1-F1
#
_cell.length_a   1.000
_cell.length_b   1.000
_cell.length_c   1.000
_cell.angle_alpha   90.00
_cell.angle_beta   90.00
_cell.angle_gamma   90.00
#
_symmetry.space_group_name_H-M   'P 1'
#
loop_
_entity.id
_entity.type
_entity.pdbx_description
1 polymer ?
#
loop_
_entity_poly.entity_id
_entity_poly.type
_entity_poly.pdbx_seq_one_letter_code
_entity_poly.pdbx_strand_id
1 'polypeptide(L)'
;MTHTLHRIGTEENLYNDYVVFAMSGKGVNDKDSGVKMRQFFSITQKHNPINMGDMKTGNWFTIPKDKIEDNIQDTSIVHAVYKDMESVSEVIKELIDADLGLSIVVSGLLGPIKAECQKQDLNPAPHTVEYSLGIFGKTSLMPSDGVLEVSTMCGHGQVAFGLIEDAVREIKAGRTTPEKAAKLLTEPCVCGVFNPVRAAELLKKMVS
;
A
#
# COMPACT_ATOMS: atom_id res chain seq x y z
N MET A 1 -11.18 2.96 -10.55
CA MET A 1 -10.81 2.08 -9.43
C MET A 1 -9.93 2.90 -8.51
N THR A 2 -10.26 2.98 -7.22
CA THR A 2 -9.45 3.72 -6.25
C THR A 2 -8.37 2.75 -5.75
N HIS A 3 -7.14 2.87 -6.29
CA HIS A 3 -6.08 1.85 -6.15
C HIS A 3 -5.83 1.37 -4.71
N THR A 4 -6.04 2.24 -3.71
CA THR A 4 -5.77 1.98 -2.29
C THR A 4 -6.76 2.64 -1.33
N LEU A 5 -7.81 3.31 -1.81
CA LEU A 5 -8.69 4.13 -0.97
C LEU A 5 -9.54 3.30 0.00
N HIS A 6 -10.10 2.19 -0.48
CA HIS A 6 -11.07 1.41 0.29
C HIS A 6 -10.35 0.30 1.06
N ARG A 7 -9.74 0.65 2.20
CA ARG A 7 -9.16 -0.30 3.15
C ARG A 7 -10.00 -0.36 4.41
N ILE A 8 -10.52 -1.55 4.72
CA ILE A 8 -11.33 -1.77 5.91
C ILE A 8 -10.40 -2.03 7.09
N GLY A 9 -10.71 -1.43 8.23
CA GLY A 9 -9.96 -1.59 9.47
C GLY A 9 -10.49 -0.71 10.59
N THR A 10 -10.03 -0.98 11.80
CA THR A 10 -10.16 -0.03 12.92
C THR A 10 -9.08 1.05 12.82
N GLU A 11 -9.29 2.18 13.48
CA GLU A 11 -8.26 3.23 13.58
C GLU A 11 -6.91 2.67 14.08
N GLU A 12 -6.96 1.82 15.11
CA GLU A 12 -5.77 1.16 15.67
C GLU A 12 -5.02 0.32 14.63
N ASN A 13 -5.72 -0.50 13.85
CA ASN A 13 -5.08 -1.41 12.89
C ASN A 13 -4.74 -0.75 11.55
N LEU A 14 -5.22 0.46 11.28
CA LEU A 14 -4.86 1.27 10.13
C LEU A 14 -3.69 2.21 10.43
N TYR A 15 -3.35 2.39 11.71
CA TYR A 15 -2.25 3.28 12.12
C TYR A 15 -0.88 2.84 11.59
N ASN A 16 -0.74 1.58 11.17
CA ASN A 16 0.47 1.02 10.57
C ASN A 16 0.29 0.65 9.08
N ASP A 17 -0.62 1.33 8.37
CA ASP A 17 -0.92 1.06 6.97
C ASP A 17 -0.91 2.30 6.10
N TYR A 18 0.27 2.61 5.56
CA TYR A 18 0.47 3.74 4.66
C TYR A 18 0.96 3.27 3.30
N VAL A 19 0.39 3.85 2.25
CA VAL A 19 0.87 3.65 0.87
C VAL A 19 1.19 4.99 0.25
N VAL A 20 2.40 5.14 -0.25
CA VAL A 20 2.82 6.28 -1.08
C VAL A 20 2.99 5.78 -2.50
N PHE A 21 2.37 6.42 -3.48
CA PHE A 21 2.57 6.08 -4.88
C PHE A 21 2.58 7.31 -5.78
N ALA A 22 3.21 7.15 -6.94
CA ALA A 22 3.29 8.19 -7.95
C ALA A 22 2.68 7.74 -9.27
N MET A 23 2.00 8.67 -9.94
CA MET A 23 1.48 8.47 -11.28
C MET A 23 1.66 9.71 -12.15
N SER A 24 1.91 9.50 -13.45
CA SER A 24 1.84 10.54 -14.46
C SER A 24 0.40 10.74 -14.95
N GLY A 25 0.02 11.98 -15.22
CA GLY A 25 -1.19 12.32 -15.95
C GLY A 25 -1.04 12.00 -17.44
N LYS A 26 -1.96 11.16 -17.95
CA LYS A 26 -1.99 10.77 -19.36
C LYS A 26 -2.16 11.99 -20.27
N GLY A 27 -1.27 12.13 -21.25
CA GLY A 27 -1.24 13.27 -22.17
C GLY A 27 -0.83 14.61 -21.54
N VAL A 28 -0.41 14.62 -20.27
CA VAL A 28 0.04 15.83 -19.56
C VAL A 28 1.53 15.77 -19.28
N ASN A 29 1.99 14.70 -18.62
CA ASN A 29 3.38 14.52 -18.19
C ASN A 29 3.79 13.03 -18.19
N ASP A 30 3.13 12.22 -19.02
CA ASP A 30 3.39 10.78 -19.18
C ASP A 30 4.59 10.47 -20.08
N LYS A 31 4.89 11.34 -21.04
CA LYS A 31 6.11 11.24 -21.83
C LYS A 31 7.35 11.51 -20.96
N ASP A 32 8.35 10.64 -21.08
CA ASP A 32 9.61 10.68 -20.33
C ASP A 32 9.41 10.56 -18.80
N SER A 33 8.22 10.11 -18.35
CA SER A 33 7.90 9.96 -16.94
C SER A 33 8.68 8.84 -16.26
N GLY A 34 9.23 7.89 -17.02
CA GLY A 34 9.98 6.75 -16.48
C GLY A 34 11.20 7.18 -15.67
N VAL A 35 11.91 8.23 -16.08
CA VAL A 35 13.07 8.76 -15.33
C VAL A 35 12.63 9.31 -13.97
N LYS A 36 11.52 10.05 -13.94
CA LYS A 36 10.92 10.60 -12.73
C LYS A 36 10.40 9.50 -11.80
N MET A 37 9.83 8.44 -12.37
CA MET A 37 9.38 7.26 -11.61
C MET A 37 10.55 6.48 -10.98
N ARG A 38 11.70 6.39 -11.66
CA ARG A 38 12.91 5.80 -11.06
C ARG A 38 13.44 6.66 -9.92
N GLN A 39 13.40 7.99 -10.05
CA GLN A 39 13.77 8.89 -8.96
C GLN A 39 12.82 8.74 -7.77
N PHE A 40 11.51 8.64 -8.01
CA PHE A 40 10.52 8.33 -6.97
C PHE A 40 10.81 6.97 -6.29
N PHE A 41 11.09 5.92 -7.07
CA PHE A 41 11.46 4.60 -6.55
C PHE A 41 12.69 4.68 -5.65
N SER A 42 13.74 5.38 -6.09
CA SER A 42 14.96 5.57 -5.30
C SER A 42 14.70 6.32 -3.99
N ILE A 43 13.93 7.41 -4.02
CA ILE A 43 13.56 8.19 -2.83
C ILE A 43 12.81 7.30 -1.83
N THR A 44 11.73 6.65 -2.28
CA THR A 44 10.90 5.80 -1.41
C THR A 44 11.69 4.62 -0.84
N GLN A 45 12.55 3.97 -1.63
CA GLN A 45 13.34 2.83 -1.17
C GLN A 45 14.32 3.17 -0.03
N LYS A 46 14.86 4.40 0.04
CA LYS A 46 15.77 4.84 1.11
C LYS A 46 15.15 4.77 2.50
N HIS A 47 13.83 4.92 2.59
CA HIS A 47 13.09 5.02 3.85
C HIS A 47 12.47 3.68 4.28
N ASN A 48 13.13 2.57 3.94
CA ASN A 48 12.83 1.21 4.42
C ASN A 48 11.37 0.75 4.26
N PRO A 49 10.77 0.84 3.05
CA PRO A 49 9.42 0.35 2.83
C PRO A 49 9.33 -1.17 3.06
N ILE A 50 8.18 -1.60 3.58
CA ILE A 50 7.89 -3.02 3.86
C ILE A 50 7.40 -3.78 2.63
N ASN A 51 6.96 -3.07 1.61
CA ASN A 51 6.65 -3.59 0.28
C ASN A 51 6.81 -2.47 -0.75
N MET A 52 7.18 -2.81 -1.97
CA MET A 52 7.07 -1.91 -3.11
C MET A 52 6.74 -2.70 -4.37
N GLY A 53 6.28 -1.98 -5.39
CA GLY A 53 6.04 -2.56 -6.69
C GLY A 53 5.79 -1.52 -7.77
N ASP A 54 5.73 -2.02 -8.99
CA ASP A 54 5.33 -1.26 -10.17
C ASP A 54 4.17 -2.00 -10.82
N MET A 55 3.10 -1.27 -11.16
CA MET A 55 1.90 -1.83 -11.80
C MET A 55 2.22 -2.64 -13.07
N LYS A 56 3.28 -2.31 -13.81
CA LYS A 56 3.63 -3.01 -15.05
C LYS A 56 4.50 -4.25 -14.82
N THR A 57 5.27 -4.27 -13.73
CA THR A 57 6.32 -5.27 -13.54
C THR A 57 5.98 -6.29 -12.46
N GLY A 58 5.44 -5.85 -11.32
CA GLY A 58 5.19 -6.74 -10.18
C GLY A 58 5.49 -6.11 -8.83
N ASN A 59 5.55 -6.96 -7.79
CA ASN A 59 5.86 -6.59 -6.41
C ASN A 59 7.14 -7.27 -5.91
N TRP A 60 7.73 -6.74 -4.83
CA TRP A 60 8.95 -7.26 -4.21
C TRP A 60 8.89 -8.69 -3.66
N PHE A 61 7.70 -9.26 -3.50
CA PHE A 61 7.52 -10.64 -3.03
C PHE A 61 7.56 -11.65 -4.17
N THR A 62 7.39 -11.20 -5.42
CA THR A 62 7.34 -12.06 -6.61
C THR A 62 8.45 -11.75 -7.60
N ILE A 63 8.95 -10.51 -7.63
CA ILE A 63 9.98 -10.03 -8.55
C ILE A 63 11.15 -9.42 -7.76
N PRO A 64 12.41 -9.74 -8.11
CA PRO A 64 13.59 -9.08 -7.53
C PRO A 64 13.55 -7.56 -7.66
N LYS A 65 14.07 -6.85 -6.65
CA LYS A 65 13.97 -5.38 -6.56
C LYS A 65 14.65 -4.65 -7.73
N ASP A 66 15.84 -5.11 -8.11
CA ASP A 66 16.60 -4.63 -9.26
C ASP A 66 15.79 -4.78 -10.57
N LYS A 67 15.08 -5.90 -10.72
CA LYS A 67 14.24 -6.13 -11.89
C LYS A 67 13.01 -5.25 -11.94
N ILE A 68 12.46 -4.85 -10.79
CA ILE A 68 11.40 -3.84 -10.77
C ILE A 68 11.96 -2.49 -11.22
N GLU A 69 13.08 -2.06 -10.67
CA GLU A 69 13.71 -0.78 -11.02
C GLU A 69 14.11 -0.69 -12.51
N ASP A 70 14.76 -1.74 -13.03
CA ASP A 70 15.19 -1.84 -14.44
C ASP A 70 14.01 -1.67 -15.42
N ASN A 71 12.82 -2.17 -15.06
CA ASN A 71 11.64 -2.19 -15.91
C ASN A 71 10.70 -0.99 -15.72
N ILE A 72 11.01 -0.06 -14.81
CA ILE A 72 10.27 1.19 -14.69
C ILE A 72 10.34 1.94 -16.01
N GLN A 73 9.19 2.33 -16.53
CA GLN A 73 9.04 2.98 -17.83
C GLN A 73 7.98 4.08 -17.76
N ASP A 74 7.80 4.81 -18.85
CA ASP A 74 6.73 5.80 -18.97
C ASP A 74 5.38 5.16 -18.62
N THR A 75 4.51 5.90 -17.94
CA THR A 75 3.20 5.45 -17.41
C THR A 75 3.25 4.30 -16.40
N SER A 76 4.42 3.93 -15.87
CA SER A 76 4.49 3.10 -14.66
C SER A 76 3.78 3.79 -13.49
N ILE A 77 3.22 2.99 -12.59
CA ILE A 77 2.68 3.46 -11.30
C ILE A 77 3.46 2.72 -10.23
N VAL A 78 4.33 3.45 -9.56
CA VAL A 78 5.25 2.91 -8.56
C VAL A 78 4.67 3.14 -7.17
N HIS A 79 4.68 2.10 -6.35
CA HIS A 79 4.10 2.10 -5.02
C HIS A 79 5.14 1.74 -3.97
N ALA A 80 5.00 2.31 -2.78
CA ALA A 80 5.75 1.95 -1.59
C ALA A 80 4.82 1.90 -0.37
N VAL A 81 4.98 0.87 0.45
CA VAL A 81 4.15 0.62 1.63
C VAL A 81 5.00 0.76 2.88
N TYR A 82 4.47 1.45 3.89
CA TYR A 82 5.14 1.72 5.17
C TYR A 82 4.23 1.33 6.33
N LYS A 83 4.88 1.01 7.45
CA LYS A 83 4.21 0.60 8.70
C LYS A 83 4.18 1.71 9.76
N ASP A 84 4.72 2.87 9.45
CA ASP A 84 4.88 3.98 10.39
C ASP A 84 4.86 5.31 9.65
N MET A 85 4.36 6.35 10.34
CA MET A 85 4.22 7.69 9.79
C MET A 85 5.56 8.43 9.71
N GLU A 86 6.54 8.05 10.52
CA GLU A 86 7.89 8.64 10.54
C GLU A 86 8.62 8.42 9.21
N SER A 87 8.59 7.18 8.69
CA SER A 87 9.17 6.90 7.37
C SER A 87 8.42 7.64 6.26
N VAL A 88 7.09 7.72 6.36
CA VAL A 88 6.25 8.38 5.36
C VAL A 88 6.50 9.90 5.32
N SER A 89 6.74 10.54 6.46
CA SER A 89 6.98 11.98 6.49
C SER A 89 8.33 12.37 5.91
N GLU A 90 9.39 11.59 6.17
CA GLU A 90 10.69 11.79 5.51
C GLU A 90 10.59 11.59 3.99
N VAL A 91 9.80 10.61 3.53
CA VAL A 91 9.48 10.43 2.11
C VAL A 91 8.76 11.65 1.55
N ILE A 92 7.72 12.15 2.22
CA ILE A 92 6.95 13.33 1.76
C ILE A 92 7.88 14.53 1.63
N LYS A 93 8.76 14.77 2.61
CA LYS A 93 9.74 15.84 2.60
C LYS A 93 10.67 15.75 1.38
N GLU A 94 11.32 14.59 1.18
CA GLU A 94 12.24 14.40 0.07
C GLU A 94 11.53 14.49 -1.29
N LEU A 95 10.27 14.06 -1.39
CA LEU A 95 9.47 14.20 -2.60
C LEU A 95 9.05 15.65 -2.91
N ILE A 96 8.78 16.46 -1.89
CA ILE A 96 8.53 17.91 -2.05
C ILE A 96 9.79 18.58 -2.60
N ASP A 97 10.95 18.32 -1.98
CA ASP A 97 12.23 18.90 -2.40
C ASP A 97 12.62 18.46 -3.82
N ALA A 98 12.29 17.24 -4.20
CA ALA A 98 12.62 16.69 -5.51
C ALA A 98 11.76 17.25 -6.66
N ASP A 99 10.58 17.82 -6.37
CA ASP A 99 9.61 18.38 -7.33
C ASP A 99 9.55 17.62 -8.66
N LEU A 100 9.24 16.33 -8.59
CA LEU A 100 9.28 15.44 -9.76
C LEU A 100 8.27 15.83 -10.85
N GLY A 101 7.32 16.72 -10.53
CA GLY A 101 6.18 17.04 -11.39
C GLY A 101 5.31 15.82 -11.69
N LEU A 102 5.18 14.91 -10.71
CA LEU A 102 4.31 13.73 -10.74
C LEU A 102 3.16 13.92 -9.74
N SER A 103 2.04 13.23 -9.95
CA SER A 103 1.00 13.14 -8.93
C SER A 103 1.44 12.18 -7.85
N ILE A 104 1.63 12.68 -6.63
CA ILE A 104 1.95 11.89 -5.45
C ILE A 104 0.67 11.68 -4.65
N VAL A 105 0.38 10.42 -4.31
CA VAL A 105 -0.77 10.05 -3.49
C VAL A 105 -0.27 9.35 -2.23
N VAL A 106 -0.77 9.80 -1.08
CA VAL A 106 -0.53 9.18 0.22
C VAL A 106 -1.87 8.64 0.74
N SER A 107 -1.94 7.32 0.90
CA SER A 107 -3.08 6.62 1.49
C SER A 107 -2.77 6.23 2.92
N GLY A 108 -3.73 6.45 3.82
CA GLY A 108 -3.63 6.14 5.26
C GLY A 108 -4.62 6.97 6.05
N LEU A 109 -4.49 6.96 7.38
CA LEU A 109 -5.31 7.81 8.23
C LEU A 109 -4.95 9.29 8.03
N LEU A 110 -5.93 10.09 7.59
CA LEU A 110 -5.72 11.51 7.25
C LEU A 110 -5.31 12.37 8.47
N GLY A 111 -5.81 12.05 9.65
CA GLY A 111 -5.47 12.74 10.89
C GLY A 111 -3.97 12.65 11.21
N PRO A 112 -3.41 11.44 11.37
CA PRO A 112 -1.98 11.21 11.52
C PRO A 112 -1.12 11.84 10.42
N ILE A 113 -1.51 11.68 9.14
CA ILE A 113 -0.79 12.28 8.02
C ILE A 113 -0.73 13.81 8.16
N LYS A 114 -1.86 14.46 8.42
CA LYS A 114 -1.95 15.91 8.60
C LYS A 114 -1.13 16.39 9.80
N ALA A 115 -1.23 15.70 10.93
CA ALA A 115 -0.52 16.05 12.15
C ALA A 115 1.00 15.97 11.97
N GLU A 116 1.50 14.91 11.33
CA GLU A 116 2.94 14.75 11.11
C GLU A 116 3.46 15.77 10.09
N CYS A 117 2.71 16.03 9.00
CA CYS A 117 3.06 17.09 8.05
C CYS A 117 3.21 18.45 8.77
N GLN A 118 2.21 18.84 9.58
CA GLN A 118 2.26 20.09 10.36
C GLN A 118 3.44 20.15 11.34
N LYS A 119 3.74 19.04 12.03
CA LYS A 119 4.85 18.95 12.97
C LYS A 119 6.21 19.17 12.30
N GLN A 120 6.34 18.75 11.04
CA GLN A 120 7.57 18.93 10.27
C GLN A 120 7.62 20.23 9.47
N ASP A 121 6.65 21.12 9.67
CA ASP A 121 6.46 22.34 8.87
C ASP A 121 6.31 22.04 7.37
N LEU A 122 5.91 20.80 7.04
CA LEU A 122 5.49 20.37 5.73
C LEU A 122 4.00 20.72 5.66
N ASN A 123 3.64 21.80 4.98
CA ASN A 123 2.23 22.13 4.76
C ASN A 123 1.86 21.95 3.29
N PRO A 124 1.99 20.72 2.71
CA PRO A 124 1.54 20.50 1.36
C PRO A 124 0.03 20.72 1.31
N ALA A 125 -0.42 21.68 0.51
CA ALA A 125 -1.83 21.85 0.25
C ALA A 125 -2.32 20.65 -0.58
N PRO A 126 -3.11 19.72 -0.03
CA PRO A 126 -3.55 18.57 -0.80
C PRO A 126 -4.44 19.06 -1.94
N HIS A 127 -4.12 18.68 -3.18
CA HIS A 127 -4.95 19.01 -4.33
C HIS A 127 -6.35 18.39 -4.21
N THR A 128 -6.44 17.17 -3.66
CA THR A 128 -7.69 16.45 -3.46
C THR A 128 -7.58 15.53 -2.25
N VAL A 129 -8.70 15.31 -1.56
CA VAL A 129 -8.82 14.34 -0.48
C VAL A 129 -10.01 13.45 -0.79
N GLU A 130 -9.78 12.14 -0.82
CA GLU A 130 -10.82 11.14 -1.04
C GLU A 130 -11.18 10.45 0.28
N TYR A 131 -12.48 10.22 0.50
CA TYR A 131 -12.99 9.48 1.65
C TYR A 131 -13.73 8.23 1.19
N SER A 132 -13.41 7.11 1.82
CA SER A 132 -14.20 5.89 1.69
C SER A 132 -15.37 5.93 2.66
N LEU A 133 -16.60 5.87 2.15
CA LEU A 133 -17.82 5.82 2.98
C LEU A 133 -18.17 4.41 3.48
N GLY A 134 -17.38 3.40 3.12
CA GLY A 134 -17.65 2.01 3.49
C GLY A 134 -18.53 1.26 2.48
N ILE A 135 -18.97 0.08 2.88
CA ILE A 135 -19.81 -0.83 2.08
C ILE A 135 -21.27 -0.66 2.52
N PHE A 136 -22.17 -0.46 1.56
CA PHE A 136 -23.61 -0.32 1.79
C PHE A 136 -24.39 -1.48 1.15
N GLY A 137 -25.50 -1.88 1.77
CA GLY A 137 -26.40 -2.92 1.23
C GLY A 137 -26.55 -4.12 2.17
N LYS A 138 -26.66 -5.34 1.62
CA LYS A 138 -26.81 -6.59 2.40
C LYS A 138 -25.47 -7.04 2.97
N THR A 139 -24.93 -6.28 3.93
CA THR A 139 -23.64 -6.55 4.57
C THR A 139 -23.58 -7.91 5.29
N SER A 140 -24.73 -8.52 5.61
CA SER A 140 -24.82 -9.88 6.15
C SER A 140 -24.34 -10.98 5.21
N LEU A 141 -24.18 -10.70 3.92
CA LEU A 141 -23.62 -11.64 2.93
C LEU A 141 -22.10 -11.48 2.77
N MET A 142 -21.49 -10.50 3.43
CA MET A 142 -20.06 -10.26 3.33
C MET A 142 -19.28 -11.30 4.15
N PRO A 143 -18.01 -11.56 3.78
CA PRO A 143 -17.06 -12.25 4.65
C PRO A 143 -16.95 -11.57 6.02
N SER A 144 -16.38 -12.30 6.98
CA SER A 144 -16.09 -11.74 8.30
C SER A 144 -15.17 -10.53 8.22
N ASP A 145 -15.26 -9.64 9.21
CA ASP A 145 -14.48 -8.40 9.25
C ASP A 145 -12.97 -8.65 9.06
N GLY A 146 -12.40 -9.65 9.75
CA GLY A 146 -10.97 -9.99 9.59
C GLY A 146 -10.59 -10.40 8.17
N VAL A 147 -11.47 -11.12 7.44
CA VAL A 147 -11.24 -11.47 6.03
C VAL A 147 -11.34 -10.23 5.14
N LEU A 148 -12.27 -9.32 5.42
CA LEU A 148 -12.42 -8.05 4.71
C LEU A 148 -11.22 -7.12 4.93
N GLU A 149 -10.75 -6.99 6.17
CA GLU A 149 -9.58 -6.17 6.52
C GLU A 149 -8.33 -6.60 5.76
N VAL A 150 -8.19 -7.90 5.49
CA VAL A 150 -7.09 -8.46 4.70
C VAL A 150 -7.31 -8.29 3.20
N SER A 151 -8.46 -8.74 2.68
CA SER A 151 -8.73 -8.74 1.23
C SER A 151 -8.79 -7.34 0.61
N THR A 152 -9.21 -6.33 1.37
CA THR A 152 -9.33 -4.95 0.90
C THR A 152 -7.99 -4.22 0.78
N MET A 153 -6.89 -4.72 1.37
CA MET A 153 -5.57 -4.05 1.28
C MET A 153 -5.09 -3.88 -0.16
N CYS A 154 -5.38 -4.84 -1.05
CA CYS A 154 -5.00 -4.71 -2.46
C CYS A 154 -5.80 -3.62 -3.20
N GLY A 155 -6.97 -3.21 -2.70
CA GLY A 155 -7.93 -2.33 -3.39
C GLY A 155 -8.64 -2.97 -4.61
N HIS A 156 -8.09 -4.06 -5.16
CA HIS A 156 -8.58 -4.76 -6.35
C HIS A 156 -9.17 -6.15 -6.05
N GLY A 157 -9.24 -6.54 -4.77
CA GLY A 157 -9.78 -7.85 -4.37
C GLY A 157 -8.99 -9.05 -4.90
N GLN A 158 -7.69 -8.91 -5.18
CA GLN A 158 -6.86 -9.99 -5.73
C GLN A 158 -6.58 -11.10 -4.71
N VAL A 159 -6.63 -10.79 -3.42
CA VAL A 159 -6.45 -11.79 -2.35
C VAL A 159 -7.81 -12.43 -2.06
N ALA A 160 -8.00 -13.64 -2.57
CA ALA A 160 -9.26 -14.36 -2.44
C ALA A 160 -9.61 -14.66 -0.97
N PHE A 161 -10.90 -14.57 -0.62
CA PHE A 161 -11.38 -14.81 0.74
C PHE A 161 -11.00 -16.21 1.25
N GLY A 162 -11.20 -17.24 0.43
CA GLY A 162 -10.85 -18.61 0.79
C GLY A 162 -9.35 -18.83 1.02
N LEU A 163 -8.47 -18.05 0.37
CA LEU A 163 -7.03 -18.13 0.61
C LEU A 163 -6.67 -17.55 2.00
N ILE A 164 -7.36 -16.49 2.42
CA ILE A 164 -7.19 -15.89 3.75
C ILE A 164 -7.67 -16.87 4.83
N GLU A 165 -8.85 -17.47 4.62
CA GLU A 165 -9.39 -18.48 5.54
C GLU A 165 -8.49 -19.70 5.64
N ASP A 166 -7.94 -20.17 4.51
CA ASP A 166 -6.97 -21.26 4.48
C ASP A 166 -5.71 -20.92 5.27
N ALA A 167 -5.14 -19.74 5.04
CA ALA A 167 -4.00 -19.24 5.81
C ALA A 167 -4.27 -19.26 7.33
N VAL A 168 -5.45 -18.83 7.78
CA VAL A 168 -5.85 -18.90 9.20
C VAL A 168 -5.92 -20.35 9.70
N ARG A 169 -6.47 -21.27 8.90
CA ARG A 169 -6.51 -22.72 9.26
C ARG A 169 -5.11 -23.31 9.39
N GLU A 170 -4.21 -22.98 8.46
CA GLU A 170 -2.82 -23.45 8.48
C GLU A 170 -2.06 -22.94 9.72
N ILE A 171 -2.31 -21.69 10.14
CA ILE A 171 -1.73 -21.13 11.38
C ILE A 171 -2.30 -21.85 12.62
N LYS A 172 -3.64 -22.03 12.69
CA LYS A 172 -4.29 -22.77 13.81
C LYS A 172 -3.75 -24.19 13.96
N ALA A 173 -3.41 -24.83 12.85
CA ALA A 173 -2.84 -26.17 12.85
C ALA A 173 -1.33 -26.22 13.12
N GLY A 174 -0.67 -25.08 13.34
CA GLY A 174 0.77 -25.01 13.59
C GLY A 174 1.65 -25.33 12.39
N ARG A 175 1.10 -25.32 11.16
CA ARG A 175 1.84 -25.64 9.93
C ARG A 175 2.58 -24.44 9.35
N THR A 176 2.15 -23.23 9.67
CA THR A 176 2.80 -21.98 9.28
C THR A 176 2.72 -20.93 10.39
N THR A 177 3.40 -19.80 10.21
CA THR A 177 3.31 -18.64 11.11
C THR A 177 2.51 -17.51 10.45
N PRO A 178 1.93 -16.56 11.21
CA PRO A 178 1.25 -15.39 10.65
C PRO A 178 2.10 -14.61 9.63
N GLU A 179 3.40 -14.47 9.88
CA GLU A 179 4.32 -13.75 9.00
C GLU A 179 4.54 -14.51 7.68
N LYS A 180 4.71 -15.84 7.74
CA LYS A 180 4.86 -16.66 6.52
C LYS A 180 3.58 -16.66 5.69
N ALA A 181 2.43 -16.78 6.34
CA ALA A 181 1.13 -16.69 5.69
C ALA A 181 0.88 -15.30 5.07
N ALA A 182 1.22 -14.22 5.77
CA ALA A 182 1.07 -12.87 5.23
C ALA A 182 1.92 -12.62 3.97
N LYS A 183 3.13 -13.20 3.89
CA LYS A 183 3.95 -13.16 2.67
C LYS A 183 3.25 -13.85 1.49
N LEU A 184 2.71 -15.05 1.72
CA LEU A 184 1.93 -15.76 0.70
C LEU A 184 0.72 -14.93 0.23
N LEU A 185 0.01 -14.28 1.16
CA LEU A 185 -1.14 -13.42 0.84
C LEU A 185 -0.75 -12.13 0.09
N THR A 186 0.54 -11.77 0.08
CA THR A 186 1.02 -10.59 -0.64
C THR A 186 1.20 -10.87 -2.13
N GLU A 187 1.51 -12.11 -2.51
CA GLU A 187 1.83 -12.50 -3.89
C GLU A 187 0.72 -12.17 -4.90
N PRO A 188 -0.59 -12.38 -4.62
CA PRO A 188 -1.66 -12.02 -5.54
C PRO A 188 -1.77 -10.53 -5.84
N CYS A 189 -1.24 -9.66 -4.97
CA CYS A 189 -1.24 -8.21 -5.18
C CYS A 189 -0.13 -7.81 -6.15
N VAL A 190 -0.44 -7.81 -7.46
CA VAL A 190 0.56 -7.60 -8.51
C VAL A 190 1.25 -6.23 -8.50
N CYS A 191 0.66 -5.19 -7.91
CA CYS A 191 1.24 -3.84 -7.90
C CYS A 191 2.07 -3.50 -6.65
N GLY A 192 2.07 -4.35 -5.61
CA GLY A 192 2.90 -4.16 -4.41
C GLY A 192 2.34 -3.22 -3.34
N VAL A 193 1.04 -2.95 -3.33
CA VAL A 193 0.40 -2.09 -2.29
C VAL A 193 -0.03 -2.85 -1.03
N PHE A 194 -0.03 -4.18 -1.06
CA PHE A 194 -0.45 -4.99 0.09
C PHE A 194 0.55 -4.87 1.25
N ASN A 195 0.05 -4.74 2.47
CA ASN A 195 0.84 -4.56 3.68
C ASN A 195 1.03 -5.90 4.42
N PRO A 196 2.18 -6.58 4.26
CA PRO A 196 2.42 -7.89 4.88
C PRO A 196 2.51 -7.81 6.42
N VAL A 197 2.91 -6.67 6.99
CA VAL A 197 3.04 -6.49 8.44
C VAL A 197 1.65 -6.43 9.08
N ARG A 198 0.77 -5.59 8.53
CA ARG A 198 -0.63 -5.51 8.97
C ARG A 198 -1.35 -6.85 8.78
N ALA A 199 -1.15 -7.52 7.65
CA ALA A 199 -1.75 -8.82 7.40
C ALA A 199 -1.36 -9.87 8.45
N ALA A 200 -0.08 -9.92 8.87
CA ALA A 200 0.37 -10.85 9.91
C ALA A 200 -0.34 -10.60 11.26
N GLU A 201 -0.48 -9.33 11.66
CA GLU A 201 -1.18 -8.97 12.91
C GLU A 201 -2.67 -9.32 12.86
N LEU A 202 -3.33 -9.10 11.71
CA LEU A 202 -4.74 -9.47 11.53
C LEU A 202 -4.91 -10.99 11.57
N LEU A 203 -4.06 -11.74 10.88
CA LEU A 203 -4.09 -13.21 10.91
C LEU A 203 -3.91 -13.76 12.33
N LYS A 204 -2.99 -13.17 13.11
CA LYS A 204 -2.77 -13.53 14.51
C LYS A 204 -4.03 -13.30 15.36
N LYS A 205 -4.71 -12.15 15.17
CA LYS A 205 -5.98 -11.85 15.83
C LYS A 205 -7.09 -12.84 15.45
N MET A 206 -7.16 -13.28 14.19
CA MET A 206 -8.16 -14.28 13.71
C MET A 206 -7.92 -15.71 14.24
N VAL A 207 -6.70 -15.98 14.70
CA VAL A 207 -6.30 -17.27 15.28
C VAL A 207 -6.57 -17.34 16.78
N SER A 208 -6.61 -16.17 17.44
CA SER A 208 -6.84 -16.03 18.88
C SER A 208 -8.29 -16.33 19.25
#